data_AF-A0A966U721-F1
#
_entry.id   AF-A0A966U721-F1
#
_cell.length_a   1.000
_cell.length_b   1.000
_cell.length_c   1.000
_cell.angle_alpha   90.00
_cell.angle_beta   90.00
_cell.angle_gamma   90.00
#
_symmetry.space_group_name_H-M   'P 1'
#
loop_
_entity.id
_entity.type
_entity.pdbx_description
1 polymer ?
#
loop_
_entity_poly.entity_id
_entity_poly.type
_entity_poly.pdbx_seq_one_letter_code
_entity_poly.pdbx_strand_id
1 'polypeptide(L)' 'MIATLGTFLVIQVVPYGKSHSNPPVTGEPQWANTETRDLMVRACFGCHSNQVVYPAYASVAPISWVVQS' A
#
# COMPACT_ATOMS: atom_id res chain seq x y z
N MET A 1 12.84 -20.99 -17.63
CA MET A 1 11.48 -21.13 -17.05
C MET A 1 11.51 -21.76 -15.65
N ILE A 2 12.06 -22.97 -15.48
CA ILE A 2 12.10 -23.66 -14.17
C ILE A 2 12.82 -22.83 -13.09
N ALA A 3 14.01 -22.31 -13.39
CA ALA A 3 14.77 -21.49 -12.43
C ALA A 3 13.99 -20.24 -11.98
N THR A 4 13.33 -19.53 -12.91
CA THR A 4 12.53 -18.34 -12.62
C THR A 4 11.35 -18.65 -11.69
N LEU A 5 10.60 -19.72 -11.98
CA LEU A 5 9.48 -20.15 -11.14
C LEU A 5 9.96 -20.64 -9.76
N GLY A 6 11.06 -21.38 -9.73
CA GLY A 6 11.69 -21.83 -8.49
C GLY A 6 12.09 -20.65 -7.61
N THR A 7 12.80 -19.66 -8.17
CA THR A 7 13.14 -18.43 -7.46
C THR A 7 11.90 -17.70 -6.97
N PHE A 8 10.88 -17.54 -7.81
CA PHE A 8 9.63 -16.86 -7.43
C PHE A 8 8.96 -17.54 -6.23
N LEU A 9 8.92 -18.88 -6.18
CA LEU A 9 8.36 -19.62 -5.04
C LEU A 9 9.22 -19.49 -3.78
N VAL A 10 10.54 -19.58 -3.91
CA VAL A 10 11.47 -19.48 -2.77
C VAL A 10 11.36 -18.11 -2.10
N ILE A 11 11.30 -17.02 -2.87
CA ILE A 11 11.23 -15.67 -2.29
C ILE A 11 9.91 -15.42 -1.52
N GLN A 12 8.83 -16.16 -1.82
CA GLN A 12 7.58 -16.02 -1.06
C GLN A 12 7.70 -16.55 0.38
N VAL A 13 8.70 -17.37 0.71
CA VAL A 13 8.89 -17.92 2.06
C VAL A 13 9.46 -16.88 3.03
N VAL A 14 10.11 -15.82 2.51
CA VAL A 14 10.66 -14.74 3.33
C VAL A 14 9.50 -13.96 3.97
N PRO A 15 9.42 -13.86 5.32
CA PRO A 15 8.29 -13.25 6.03
C PRO A 15 8.38 -11.71 6.08
N TYR A 16 8.96 -11.08 5.07
CA TYR A 16 9.17 -9.63 5.02
C TYR A 16 8.13 -8.94 4.11
N GLY A 17 7.56 -7.82 4.59
CA GLY A 17 6.59 -7.01 3.86
C GLY A 17 5.20 -7.66 3.66
N LYS A 18 4.86 -8.70 4.44
CA LYS A 18 3.57 -9.40 4.31
C LYS A 18 2.42 -8.79 5.11
N SER A 19 2.72 -7.91 6.06
CA SER A 19 1.74 -7.20 6.87
C SER A 19 1.93 -5.71 6.71
N HIS A 20 0.86 -5.01 6.37
CA HIS A 20 0.86 -3.56 6.19
C HIS A 20 -0.13 -2.92 7.15
N SER A 21 0.30 -1.85 7.81
CA SER A 21 -0.55 -1.08 8.71
C SER A 21 -0.35 0.40 8.44
N ASN A 22 -1.44 1.15 8.42
CA ASN A 22 -1.35 2.60 8.35
C ASN A 22 -0.94 3.19 9.70
N PRO A 23 -0.12 4.26 9.72
CA PRO A 23 0.08 5.05 10.92
C PRO A 23 -1.23 5.77 11.30
N PRO A 24 -1.32 6.36 12.50
CA PRO A 24 -2.51 7.09 12.93
C PRO A 24 -2.84 8.27 12.00
N VAL A 25 -4.13 8.54 11.83
CA VAL A 25 -4.62 9.75 11.16
C VAL A 25 -4.41 10.93 12.12
N THR A 26 -3.74 11.97 11.64
CA THR A 26 -3.40 13.16 12.46
C THR A 26 -4.38 14.31 12.30
N GLY A 27 -5.22 14.27 11.28
CA GLY A 27 -6.26 15.27 11.03
C GLY A 27 -6.63 15.38 9.56
N GLU A 28 -7.71 16.09 9.28
CA GLU A 28 -8.17 16.43 7.94
C GLU A 28 -8.44 17.94 7.90
N PRO A 29 -8.03 18.67 6.84
CA PRO A 29 -8.26 20.11 6.76
C PRO A 29 -9.75 20.42 6.64
N GLN A 30 -10.11 21.68 6.92
CA GLN A 30 -11.46 22.17 6.64
C GLN A 30 -11.61 22.38 5.14
N TRP A 31 -12.48 21.58 4.50
CA TRP A 31 -12.76 21.69 3.07
C TRP A 31 -13.75 22.80 2.76
N ALA A 32 -13.62 23.43 1.60
CA ALA A 32 -14.55 24.46 1.15
C ALA A 32 -15.97 23.90 0.92
N ASN A 33 -16.08 22.66 0.42
CA ASN A 33 -17.34 21.93 0.21
C ASN A 33 -17.07 20.42 0.07
N THR A 34 -18.14 19.62 -0.01
CA THR A 34 -18.07 18.15 -0.15
C THR A 34 -17.40 17.71 -1.45
N GLU A 35 -17.62 18.44 -2.54
CA GLU A 35 -17.03 18.11 -3.84
C GLU A 35 -15.50 18.20 -3.82
N THR A 36 -14.98 19.22 -3.13
CA THR A 36 -13.53 19.41 -2.93
C THR A 36 -12.95 18.26 -2.12
N ARG A 37 -13.63 17.86 -1.04
CA ARG A 37 -13.22 16.69 -0.25
C ARG A 37 -13.19 15.43 -1.10
N ASP A 38 -14.24 15.17 -1.86
CA ASP A 38 -14.37 13.97 -2.68
C ASP A 38 -13.30 13.90 -3.77
N LEU A 39 -12.96 15.04 -4.36
CA LEU A 39 -11.83 15.14 -5.29
C LEU A 39 -10.52 14.75 -4.61
N MET A 40 -10.26 15.28 -3.41
CA MET A 40 -9.03 14.99 -2.66
C MET A 40 -8.96 13.54 -2.19
N VAL A 41 -10.09 12.93 -1.81
CA VAL A 41 -10.16 11.51 -1.47
C VAL A 41 -9.77 10.65 -2.67
N ARG A 42 -10.28 10.97 -3.86
CA ARG A 42 -9.97 10.20 -5.07
C ARG A 42 -8.56 10.43 -5.60
N ALA A 43 -8.03 11.65 -5.48
CA ALA A 43 -6.76 12.04 -6.09
C ALA A 43 -5.55 11.93 -5.16
N CYS A 44 -5.72 12.19 -3.86
CA CYS A 44 -4.61 12.44 -2.94
C CYS A 44 -4.58 11.48 -1.75
N PHE A 45 -5.73 10.98 -1.28
CA PHE A 45 -5.76 10.16 -0.06
C PHE A 45 -5.03 8.83 -0.23
N GLY A 46 -4.85 8.34 -1.44
CA GLY A 46 -4.04 7.15 -1.71
C GLY A 46 -2.60 7.22 -1.18
N CYS A 47 -2.05 8.44 -1.01
CA CYS A 47 -0.70 8.65 -0.47
C CYS A 47 -0.66 9.56 0.76
N HIS A 48 -1.57 10.53 0.89
CA HIS A 48 -1.48 11.62 1.88
C HIS A 48 -2.47 11.50 3.06
N SER A 49 -3.15 10.37 3.24
CA SER A 49 -4.21 10.26 4.27
C SER A 49 -3.88 9.40 5.48
N ASN A 50 -2.76 8.68 5.47
CA ASN A 50 -2.52 7.56 6.39
C ASN A 50 -3.70 6.55 6.41
N GLN A 51 -4.42 6.41 5.31
CA GLN A 51 -5.56 5.48 5.16
C GLN A 51 -5.43 4.74 3.83
N VAL A 52 -4.22 4.29 3.52
CA VAL A 52 -3.94 3.55 2.29
C VAL A 52 -4.59 2.17 2.39
N VAL A 53 -5.35 1.81 1.35
CA VAL A 53 -5.85 0.45 1.17
C VAL A 53 -4.80 -0.31 0.37
N TYR A 54 -4.04 -1.16 1.06
CA TYR A 54 -3.01 -1.96 0.42
C TYR A 54 -3.65 -3.00 -0.49
N PRO A 55 -3.30 -3.04 -1.78
CA PRO A 55 -3.80 -4.06 -2.69
C PRO A 55 -3.21 -5.43 -2.31
N ALA A 56 -3.90 -6.53 -2.66
CA ALA A 56 -3.45 -7.88 -2.29
C ALA A 56 -2.02 -8.20 -2.75
N TYR A 57 -1.61 -7.69 -3.91
CA TYR A 57 -0.26 -7.89 -4.43
C TYR A 57 0.83 -7.18 -3.62
N ALA A 58 0.49 -6.23 -2.75
CA ALA A 58 1.45 -5.58 -1.84
C ALA A 58 2.04 -6.57 -0.82
N SER A 59 1.45 -7.74 -0.63
CA SER A 59 1.97 -8.79 0.26
C SER A 59 2.73 -9.91 -0.48
N VAL A 60 2.94 -9.75 -1.80
CA VAL A 60 3.61 -10.74 -2.67
C VAL A 60 5.02 -10.25 -3.01
N ALA A 61 6.04 -11.08 -2.78
CA ALA A 61 7.40 -10.73 -3.13
C ALA A 61 7.59 -10.73 -4.67
N PRO A 62 8.43 -9.84 -5.24
CA PRO A 62 9.29 -8.87 -4.57
C PRO A 62 8.60 -7.53 -4.25
N ILE A 63 7.35 -7.33 -4.69
CA ILE A 63 6.63 -6.05 -4.51
C ILE A 63 6.50 -5.71 -3.02
N SER A 64 6.21 -6.71 -2.18
CA SER A 64 6.12 -6.53 -0.73
C SER A 64 7.35 -5.92 -0.09
N TRP A 65 8.54 -6.18 -0.63
CA TRP A 65 9.79 -5.66 -0.07
C TRP A 65 9.98 -4.18 -0.40
N VAL A 66 9.51 -3.74 -1.57
CA VAL A 66 9.55 -2.34 -2.00
C VAL A 66 8.49 -1.51 -1.27
N VAL A 67 7.33 -2.10 -0.97
CA VAL A 67 6.26 -1.41 -0.22
C VAL A 67 6.66 -1.20 1.25
N GLN A 68 7.45 -2.11 1.81
CA GLN A 68 7.85 -2.08 3.22
C GLN A 68 9.07 -1.20 3.53
N SER A 69 9.87 -0.85 2.52
CA SER A 69 11.17 -0.15 2.64
C SER A 69 11.07 1.31 3.04
#